data_AF-A0A445H5H1-F1
#
_entry.id   AF-A0A445H5H1-F1
#
_cell.length_a   1.000
_cell.length_b   1.000
_cell.length_c   1.000
_cell.angle_alpha   90.00
_cell.angle_beta   90.00
_cell.angle_gamma   90.00
#
_symmetry.space_group_name_H-M   'P 1'
#
loop_
_entity.id
_entity.type
_entity.pdbx_description
1 polymer ?
#
loop_
_entity_poly.entity_id
_entity_poly.type
_entity_poly.pdbx_seq_one_letter_code
_entity_poly.pdbx_strand_id
1 'polypeptide(L)'
;MASMNLFTTIFLVTDARNPAIYFPRRWRPNTVPFAASSPASPPEIELEFVGKAKAISGEKLLRNIMLDNKIELYATYGKLMNCGGGGSCGTCIVEILEGKDLLNERTNTEFRYLKKKPESWRLACQTIVGNKENSGKVVVQRIPQWKK
;
A
#
# COMPACT_ATOMS: atom_id res chain seq x y z
N MET A 1 30.16 -42.30 -19.66
CA MET A 1 31.21 -43.24 -19.21
C MET A 1 32.56 -42.63 -19.56
N ALA A 2 33.46 -42.58 -18.56
CA ALA A 2 34.86 -42.10 -18.57
C ALA A 2 35.06 -40.61 -18.94
N SER A 3 35.92 -39.80 -18.32
CA SER A 3 37.18 -40.05 -17.60
C SER A 3 37.45 -38.81 -16.72
N MET A 4 37.48 -38.92 -15.39
CA MET A 4 38.68 -38.96 -14.52
C MET A 4 39.61 -37.74 -14.54
N ASN A 5 39.66 -37.13 -13.34
CA ASN A 5 40.55 -36.14 -12.73
C ASN A 5 42.02 -36.14 -13.17
N LEU A 6 42.69 -34.98 -13.02
CA LEU A 6 44.10 -34.91 -12.63
C LEU A 6 44.41 -33.63 -11.83
N PHE A 7 45.10 -33.86 -10.72
CA PHE A 7 45.65 -32.94 -9.74
C PHE A 7 46.74 -32.02 -10.33
N THR A 8 46.90 -30.79 -9.80
CA THR A 8 48.24 -30.29 -9.44
C THR A 8 48.19 -29.15 -8.41
N THR A 9 49.22 -29.14 -7.57
CA THR A 9 49.43 -28.43 -6.32
C THR A 9 50.48 -27.31 -6.43
N ILE A 10 50.29 -26.26 -5.61
CA ILE A 10 51.30 -25.43 -4.88
C ILE A 10 52.20 -24.48 -5.68
N PHE A 11 52.34 -23.21 -5.20
CA PHE A 11 53.58 -22.48 -4.80
C PHE A 11 53.18 -21.06 -4.32
N LEU A 12 53.23 -20.77 -3.02
CA LEU A 12 54.28 -20.08 -2.23
C LEU A 12 54.53 -18.58 -2.56
N VAL A 13 54.02 -17.75 -1.65
CA VAL A 13 54.50 -16.49 -1.04
C VAL A 13 55.71 -15.78 -1.67
N THR A 14 55.55 -14.47 -1.93
CA THR A 14 56.64 -13.49 -1.68
C THR A 14 56.09 -12.22 -1.02
N ASP A 15 56.77 -11.85 0.07
CA ASP A 15 56.62 -10.68 0.93
C ASP A 15 57.32 -9.47 0.26
N ALA A 16 56.72 -8.29 0.31
CA ALA A 16 57.40 -7.04 -0.04
C ALA A 16 56.87 -5.88 0.82
N ARG A 17 57.64 -5.58 1.86
CA ARG A 17 57.56 -4.39 2.71
C ARG A 17 57.93 -3.14 1.91
N ASN A 18 57.22 -2.02 2.11
CA ASN A 18 57.85 -0.69 2.04
C ASN A 18 57.10 0.34 2.91
N PRO A 19 57.78 1.16 3.74
CA PRO A 19 57.17 2.07 4.71
C PRO A 19 57.19 3.52 4.22
N ALA A 20 56.37 4.40 4.82
CA ALA A 20 56.74 5.77 5.20
C ALA A 20 55.54 6.51 5.77
N ILE A 21 55.71 7.00 6.99
CA ILE A 21 54.82 7.89 7.73
C ILE A 21 55.00 9.32 7.19
N TYR A 22 53.90 10.00 6.85
CA TYR A 22 53.83 11.46 6.79
C TYR A 22 52.40 11.92 7.19
N PHE A 23 52.25 12.35 8.44
CA PHE A 23 51.24 13.33 8.86
C PHE A 23 51.99 14.67 9.09
N PRO A 24 51.35 15.87 9.05
CA PRO A 24 49.92 16.14 9.10
C PRO A 24 49.43 17.23 8.11
N ARG A 25 48.15 17.20 7.73
CA ARG A 25 47.42 18.43 7.37
C ARG A 25 46.09 18.44 8.09
N ARG A 26 45.98 19.34 9.06
CA ARG A 26 44.79 19.69 9.83
C ARG A 26 43.65 20.05 8.87
N TRP A 27 42.82 19.07 8.51
CA TRP A 27 41.54 19.32 7.86
C TRP A 27 40.52 19.63 8.93
N ARG A 28 40.08 20.90 8.95
CA ARG A 28 38.90 21.31 9.72
C ARG A 28 37.69 20.61 9.08
N PRO A 29 36.84 19.91 9.83
CA PRO A 29 35.60 19.42 9.26
C PRO A 29 34.72 20.64 9.00
N ASN A 30 34.42 20.92 7.73
CA ASN A 30 33.30 21.78 7.40
C ASN A 30 32.04 21.03 7.82
N THR A 31 31.60 21.29 9.06
CA THR A 31 30.27 20.95 9.53
C THR A 31 29.28 21.75 8.70
N VAL A 32 28.84 21.18 7.59
CA VAL A 32 27.59 21.59 6.94
C VAL A 32 26.47 21.26 7.93
N PRO A 33 25.60 22.22 8.28
CA PRO A 33 24.44 21.91 9.10
C PRO A 33 23.56 20.98 8.28
N PHE A 34 23.40 19.74 8.76
CA PHE A 34 22.32 18.86 8.31
C PHE A 34 21.03 19.61 8.60
N ALA A 35 20.43 20.17 7.55
CA ALA A 35 19.05 20.63 7.59
C ALA A 35 18.21 19.41 7.94
N ALA A 36 17.75 19.34 9.19
CA ALA A 36 16.81 18.34 9.63
C ALA A 36 15.50 18.57 8.85
N SER A 37 15.28 17.80 7.79
CA SER A 37 13.95 17.65 7.21
C SER A 37 13.08 17.04 8.30
N SER A 38 12.11 17.83 8.75
CA SER A 38 11.07 17.44 9.69
C SER A 38 10.53 16.04 9.38
N PRO A 39 10.33 15.14 10.37
CA PRO A 39 9.68 13.87 10.12
C PRO A 39 8.24 14.14 9.69
N ALA A 40 7.98 14.01 8.38
CA ALA A 40 6.63 14.05 7.85
C ALA A 40 5.87 12.88 8.47
N SER A 41 4.79 13.19 9.20
CA SER A 41 3.86 12.18 9.69
C SER A 41 3.37 11.29 8.53
N PRO A 42 3.10 9.99 8.76
CA PRO A 42 2.62 9.10 7.71
C PRO A 42 1.39 9.67 6.99
N PRO A 43 1.24 9.49 5.66
CA PRO A 43 0.07 9.97 4.93
C PRO A 43 -1.18 9.25 5.41
N GLU A 44 -2.04 9.99 6.11
CA GLU A 44 -3.33 9.53 6.64
C GLU A 44 -4.47 9.93 5.69
N ILE A 45 -5.44 9.04 5.50
CA ILE A 45 -6.68 9.32 4.75
C ILE A 45 -7.86 9.27 5.71
N GLU A 46 -8.64 10.35 5.70
CA GLU A 46 -9.87 10.44 6.47
C GLU A 46 -11.05 9.93 5.64
N LEU A 47 -11.78 8.97 6.20
CA LEU A 47 -12.97 8.39 5.60
C LEU A 47 -14.21 8.86 6.35
N GLU A 48 -15.13 9.49 5.64
CA GLU A 48 -16.44 9.85 6.17
C GLU A 48 -17.51 8.92 5.60
N PHE A 49 -18.06 8.10 6.48
CA PHE A 49 -19.33 7.39 6.29
C PHE A 49 -20.37 8.06 7.19
N VAL A 50 -21.50 7.40 7.43
CA VAL A 50 -22.39 7.73 8.58
C VAL A 50 -21.64 7.65 9.94
N GLY A 51 -20.36 7.24 9.96
CA GLY A 51 -19.37 7.46 11.02
C GLY A 51 -17.98 7.82 10.45
N LYS A 52 -17.08 8.39 11.27
CA LYS A 52 -15.71 8.78 10.87
C LYS A 52 -14.73 7.64 11.09
N ALA A 53 -13.85 7.40 10.13
CA ALA A 53 -12.77 6.41 10.22
C ALA A 53 -11.45 7.03 9.74
N LYS A 54 -10.36 6.62 10.39
CA LYS A 54 -8.99 6.99 10.00
C LYS A 54 -8.24 5.76 9.53
N ALA A 55 -7.50 5.90 8.44
CA ALA A 55 -6.69 4.82 7.90
C ALA A 55 -5.38 5.34 7.31
N ILE A 56 -4.34 4.52 7.39
CA ILE A 56 -3.07 4.78 6.73
C ILE A 56 -3.21 4.51 5.23
N SER A 57 -2.70 5.43 4.41
CA SER A 57 -2.76 5.35 2.96
C SER A 57 -2.08 4.09 2.41
N GLY A 58 -2.76 3.36 1.54
CA GLY A 58 -2.24 2.24 0.77
C GLY A 58 -2.04 0.92 1.55
N GLU A 59 -2.42 0.85 2.82
CA GLU A 59 -2.20 -0.36 3.64
C GLU A 59 -3.40 -1.31 3.68
N LYS A 60 -4.62 -0.77 3.76
CA LYS A 60 -5.83 -1.56 4.02
C LYS A 60 -6.86 -1.44 2.91
N LEU A 61 -7.59 -2.53 2.70
CA LEU A 61 -8.81 -2.54 1.88
C LEU A 61 -9.91 -1.75 2.58
N LEU A 62 -10.73 -1.05 1.80
CA LEU A 62 -11.86 -0.25 2.28
C LEU A 62 -12.81 -1.08 3.15
N ARG A 63 -13.07 -2.34 2.77
CA ARG A 63 -13.85 -3.29 3.59
C ARG A 63 -13.28 -3.44 5.00
N ASN A 64 -11.97 -3.65 5.12
CA ASN A 64 -11.35 -3.90 6.43
C ASN A 64 -11.38 -2.64 7.28
N ILE A 65 -11.14 -1.47 6.68
CA ILE A 65 -11.25 -0.19 7.39
C ILE A 65 -12.69 -0.01 7.94
N MET A 66 -13.71 -0.29 7.13
CA MET A 66 -15.10 -0.22 7.61
C MET A 66 -15.37 -1.19 8.76
N LEU A 67 -14.94 -2.45 8.63
CA LEU A 67 -15.15 -3.47 9.66
C LEU A 67 -14.41 -3.17 10.97
N ASP A 68 -13.15 -2.72 10.88
CA ASP A 68 -12.32 -2.32 12.03
C ASP A 68 -12.99 -1.18 12.83
N ASN A 69 -13.66 -0.26 12.12
CA ASN A 69 -14.39 0.85 12.71
C ASN A 69 -15.85 0.52 13.07
N LYS A 70 -16.23 -0.76 13.04
CA LYS A 70 -17.60 -1.24 13.33
C LYS A 70 -18.66 -0.59 12.42
N ILE A 71 -18.27 -0.15 11.23
CA ILE A 71 -19.17 0.39 10.22
C ILE A 71 -19.75 -0.78 9.44
N GLU A 72 -21.06 -0.93 9.53
CA GLU A 72 -21.77 -1.99 8.85
C GLU A 72 -21.75 -1.78 7.33
N LEU A 73 -21.02 -2.67 6.62
CA LEU A 73 -20.90 -2.66 5.16
C LEU A 73 -22.06 -3.39 4.47
N TYR A 74 -22.44 -4.56 4.99
CA TYR A 74 -23.39 -5.43 4.31
C TYR A 74 -24.83 -5.17 4.74
N ALA A 75 -25.72 -5.05 3.76
CA ALA A 75 -27.16 -5.16 4.01
C ALA A 75 -27.54 -6.58 4.50
N THR A 76 -28.76 -6.76 4.99
CA THR A 76 -29.26 -8.02 5.61
C THR A 76 -28.93 -9.26 4.79
N TYR A 77 -29.21 -9.27 3.49
CA TYR A 77 -28.89 -10.40 2.60
C TYR A 77 -27.38 -10.56 2.39
N GLY A 78 -26.64 -9.45 2.30
CA GLY A 78 -25.19 -9.47 2.17
C GLY A 78 -24.48 -10.07 3.38
N LYS A 79 -25.03 -9.94 4.59
CA LYS A 79 -24.45 -10.56 5.80
C LYS A 79 -24.42 -12.08 5.72
N LEU A 80 -25.45 -12.70 5.14
CA LEU A 80 -25.55 -14.15 5.02
C LEU A 80 -24.73 -14.72 3.85
N MET A 81 -24.67 -13.99 2.73
CA MET A 81 -24.14 -14.52 1.46
C MET A 81 -22.83 -13.87 1.00
N ASN A 82 -22.10 -13.17 1.88
CA ASN A 82 -20.83 -12.55 1.51
C ASN A 82 -19.68 -13.58 1.43
N CYS A 83 -18.74 -13.33 0.51
CA CYS A 83 -17.54 -14.15 0.34
C CYS A 83 -16.38 -13.79 1.29
N GLY A 84 -16.62 -13.02 2.34
CA GLY A 84 -15.55 -12.57 3.24
C GLY A 84 -14.50 -11.63 2.62
N GLY A 85 -14.69 -11.19 1.37
CA GLY A 85 -13.74 -10.34 0.65
C GLY A 85 -12.93 -11.03 -0.45
N GLY A 86 -13.18 -12.32 -0.73
CA GLY A 86 -12.48 -13.08 -1.78
C GLY A 86 -12.81 -12.70 -3.23
N GLY A 87 -13.58 -11.63 -3.48
CA GLY A 87 -13.92 -11.19 -4.84
C GLY A 87 -14.88 -12.11 -5.62
N SER A 88 -15.40 -13.17 -5.00
CA SER A 88 -16.30 -14.11 -5.66
C SER A 88 -17.78 -13.70 -5.58
N CYS A 89 -18.14 -12.66 -4.85
CA CYS A 89 -19.50 -12.10 -4.79
C CYS A 89 -19.50 -10.58 -5.04
N GLY A 90 -20.67 -10.02 -5.34
CA GLY A 90 -20.88 -8.57 -5.50
C GLY A 90 -21.58 -7.91 -4.32
N THR A 91 -21.49 -8.42 -3.09
CA THR A 91 -22.27 -7.90 -1.94
C THR A 91 -21.61 -6.74 -1.21
N CYS A 92 -20.31 -6.50 -1.41
CA CYS A 92 -19.52 -5.46 -0.74
C CYS A 92 -19.64 -4.08 -1.42
N ILE A 93 -20.83 -3.72 -1.93
CA ILE A 93 -21.02 -2.52 -2.76
C ILE A 93 -21.09 -1.25 -1.90
N VAL A 94 -20.34 -0.23 -2.31
CA VAL A 94 -20.39 1.13 -1.76
C VAL A 94 -20.41 2.16 -2.89
N GLU A 95 -20.90 3.35 -2.60
CA GLU A 95 -20.85 4.50 -3.52
C GLU A 95 -19.81 5.51 -3.01
N ILE A 96 -18.86 5.88 -3.87
CA ILE A 96 -17.87 6.90 -3.58
C ILE A 96 -18.45 8.24 -4.02
N LEU A 97 -18.65 9.13 -3.05
CA LEU A 97 -19.17 10.48 -3.31
C LEU A 97 -18.03 11.45 -3.63
N GLU A 98 -16.91 11.35 -2.90
CA GLU A 98 -15.74 12.20 -3.04
C GLU A 98 -14.45 11.39 -2.86
N GLY A 99 -13.34 11.84 -3.45
CA GLY A 99 -12.02 11.21 -3.32
C GLY A 99 -11.82 9.94 -4.15
N LYS A 100 -12.47 9.84 -5.32
CA LYS A 100 -12.36 8.69 -6.23
C LYS A 100 -10.93 8.53 -6.80
N ASP A 101 -10.23 9.64 -6.95
CA ASP A 101 -8.83 9.76 -7.36
C ASP A 101 -7.83 9.23 -6.33
N LEU A 102 -8.23 9.14 -5.06
CA LEU A 102 -7.42 8.57 -3.98
C LEU A 102 -7.51 7.05 -3.91
N LEU A 103 -8.32 6.41 -4.76
CA LEU A 103 -8.55 4.97 -4.76
C LEU A 103 -7.80 4.31 -5.91
N ASN A 104 -7.54 3.02 -5.78
CA ASN A 104 -7.02 2.24 -6.90
C ASN A 104 -7.98 2.22 -8.10
N GLU A 105 -7.43 1.95 -9.29
CA GLU A 105 -8.23 1.69 -10.49
C GLU A 105 -9.19 0.51 -10.28
N ARG A 106 -10.27 0.49 -11.08
CA ARG A 106 -11.25 -0.59 -11.00
C ARG A 106 -10.64 -1.92 -11.41
N THR A 107 -10.89 -2.95 -10.62
CA THR A 107 -10.41 -4.30 -10.91
C THR A 107 -11.35 -5.04 -11.88
N ASN A 108 -10.86 -6.11 -12.51
CA ASN A 108 -11.68 -6.98 -13.38
C ASN A 108 -12.92 -7.53 -12.66
N THR A 109 -12.81 -7.83 -11.37
CA THR A 109 -13.93 -8.25 -10.52
C THR A 109 -15.00 -7.17 -10.43
N GLU A 110 -14.58 -5.91 -10.23
CA GLU A 110 -15.49 -4.76 -10.22
C GLU A 110 -16.14 -4.55 -11.58
N PHE A 111 -15.37 -4.66 -12.68
CA PHE A 111 -15.93 -4.63 -14.03
C PHE A 111 -16.93 -5.75 -14.26
N ARG A 112 -16.74 -6.94 -13.67
CA ARG A 112 -17.70 -8.05 -13.81
C ARG A 112 -19.03 -7.78 -13.10
N TYR A 113 -18.99 -7.32 -11.86
CA TYR A 113 -20.17 -7.20 -11.00
C TYR A 113 -20.91 -5.86 -11.13
N LEU A 114 -20.22 -4.81 -11.55
CA LEU A 114 -20.77 -3.45 -11.60
C LEU A 114 -20.94 -2.94 -13.05
N LYS A 115 -21.15 -3.82 -14.04
CA LYS A 115 -21.27 -3.47 -15.48
C LYS A 115 -22.34 -2.43 -15.80
N LYS A 116 -23.48 -2.50 -15.13
CA LYS A 116 -24.66 -1.63 -15.37
C LYS A 116 -24.83 -0.58 -14.28
N LYS A 117 -23.78 -0.33 -13.50
CA LYS A 117 -23.82 0.56 -12.34
C LYS A 117 -22.98 1.81 -12.62
N PRO A 118 -23.28 2.94 -11.97
CA PRO A 118 -22.48 4.15 -12.07
C PRO A 118 -21.01 3.89 -11.76
N GLU A 119 -20.13 4.72 -12.31
CA GLU A 119 -18.69 4.61 -12.09
C GLU A 119 -18.27 4.92 -10.64
N SER A 120 -19.10 5.69 -9.92
CA SER A 120 -18.94 5.97 -8.50
C SER A 120 -19.10 4.72 -7.62
N TRP A 121 -19.73 3.67 -8.13
CA TRP A 121 -19.93 2.44 -7.37
C TRP A 121 -18.66 1.61 -7.39
N ARG A 122 -18.26 1.14 -6.20
CA ARG A 122 -17.07 0.32 -5.99
C ARG A 122 -17.39 -0.90 -5.14
N LEU A 123 -16.58 -1.94 -5.27
CA LEU A 123 -16.57 -3.06 -4.34
C LEU A 123 -15.55 -2.75 -3.24
N ALA A 124 -16.01 -2.48 -2.02
CA ALA A 124 -15.14 -2.13 -0.90
C ALA A 124 -14.08 -3.20 -0.60
N CYS A 125 -14.38 -4.47 -0.93
CA CYS A 125 -13.46 -5.58 -0.78
C CYS A 125 -12.38 -5.68 -1.87
N GLN A 126 -12.45 -4.89 -2.92
CA GLN A 126 -11.45 -4.81 -4.01
C GLN A 126 -10.81 -3.42 -4.10
N THR A 127 -11.24 -2.50 -3.23
CA THR A 127 -10.80 -1.12 -3.23
C THR A 127 -9.75 -0.92 -2.14
N ILE A 128 -8.56 -0.45 -2.54
CA ILE A 128 -7.52 0.02 -1.64
C ILE A 128 -7.65 1.53 -1.52
N VAL A 129 -7.57 2.03 -0.29
CA VAL A 129 -7.64 3.47 -0.02
C VAL A 129 -6.22 4.01 0.01
N GLY A 130 -5.88 4.86 -0.94
CA GLY A 130 -4.57 5.50 -1.05
C GLY A 130 -3.50 4.68 -1.75
N ASN A 131 -2.33 5.29 -1.95
CA ASN A 131 -1.16 4.73 -2.62
C ASN A 131 0.15 4.87 -1.81
N LYS A 132 0.05 5.04 -0.49
CA LYS A 132 1.17 5.30 0.46
C LYS A 132 1.85 6.66 0.34
N GLU A 133 1.56 7.43 -0.69
CA GLU A 133 2.14 8.76 -0.93
C GLU A 133 1.06 9.85 -0.84
N ASN A 134 -0.18 9.52 -1.19
CA ASN A 134 -1.32 10.43 -1.13
C ASN A 134 -2.00 10.44 0.25
N SER A 135 -2.48 11.63 0.62
CA SER A 135 -3.34 11.87 1.78
C SER A 135 -4.54 12.67 1.32
N GLY A 136 -5.65 12.57 2.04
CA GLY A 136 -6.86 13.29 1.67
C GLY A 136 -8.11 12.74 2.34
N LYS A 137 -9.25 13.12 1.78
CA LYS A 137 -10.57 12.76 2.30
C LYS A 137 -11.33 11.96 1.26
N VAL A 138 -11.92 10.85 1.69
CA VAL A 138 -12.80 10.03 0.86
C VAL A 138 -14.15 9.93 1.54
N VAL A 139 -15.21 10.34 0.82
CA VAL A 139 -16.58 10.27 1.34
C VAL A 139 -17.27 9.07 0.71
N VAL A 140 -17.74 8.16 1.56
CA VAL A 140 -18.31 6.88 1.12
C VAL A 140 -19.72 6.71 1.66
N GLN A 141 -20.66 6.50 0.75
CA GLN A 141 -22.03 6.18 1.08
C GLN A 141 -22.22 4.66 1.17
N ARG A 142 -22.68 4.21 2.34
CA ARG A 142 -23.16 2.83 2.54
C ARG A 142 -24.44 2.60 1.75
N ILE A 143 -24.57 1.41 1.16
CA ILE A 143 -25.76 0.97 0.42
C ILE A 143 -26.15 2.00 -0.66
N PRO A 144 -25.55 1.90 -1.86
CA PRO A 144 -25.79 2.85 -2.93
C PRO A 144 -27.27 2.98 -3.24
N GLN A 145 -27.73 4.21 -3.43
CA GLN A 145 -29.11 4.45 -3.86
C GLN A 145 -29.13 4.55 -5.38
N TRP A 146 -30.06 3.84 -6.02
CA TRP A 146 -30.26 4.02 -7.45
C TRP A 146 -30.88 5.40 -7.68
N LYS A 147 -30.08 6.35 -8.12
CA LYS A 147 -30.56 7.66 -8.58
C LYS A 147 -31.31 7.41 -9.89
N LYS A 148 -32.63 7.62 -9.86
CA LYS A 148 -33.51 7.53 -11.04
C LYS A 148 -33.22 8.65 -12.01
#